data_AF-A0A520FCA8-F1
#
_entry.id   AF-A0A520FCA8-F1
#
_cell.length_a   1.000
_cell.length_b   1.000
_cell.length_c   1.000
_cell.angle_alpha   90.00
_cell.angle_beta   90.00
_cell.angle_gamma   90.00
#
_symmetry.space_group_name_H-M   'P 1'
#
loop_
_entity.id
_entity.type
_entity.pdbx_description
1 polymer ?
#
loop_
_entity_poly.entity_id
_entity_poly.type
_entity_poly.pdbx_seq_one_letter_code
_entity_poly.pdbx_strand_id
1 'polypeptide(L)'
;MKVTAKATRCGGWWVVEVPGVEAVLTQARRLDQVSAMVADAVHVVEDVPAEDVEVVLDYEIGDSAALMEARAAHLQVESAAHAQECAARASRAAVAHLRRSGLSVRDIGVILELSPQRVSQLDRAGTRA
;
A
#
# COMPACT_ATOMS: atom_id res chain seq x y z
N MET A 1 22.25 -3.53 -4.82
CA MET A 1 22.07 -4.95 -5.23
C MET A 1 20.63 -5.36 -4.97
N LYS A 2 19.97 -6.10 -5.87
CA LYS A 2 18.60 -6.59 -5.65
C LYS A 2 18.63 -8.11 -5.44
N VAL A 3 18.01 -8.58 -4.37
CA VAL A 3 17.96 -10.00 -4.00
C VAL A 3 16.53 -10.44 -3.67
N THR A 4 16.23 -11.73 -3.85
CA THR A 4 14.96 -12.33 -3.43
C THR A 4 15.19 -13.18 -2.20
N ALA A 5 14.49 -12.89 -1.11
CA ALA A 5 14.50 -13.67 0.12
C ALA A 5 13.31 -14.62 0.13
N LYS A 6 13.56 -15.94 0.07
CA LYS A 6 12.55 -16.98 0.16
C LYS A 6 12.33 -17.37 1.61
N ALA A 7 11.14 -17.07 2.14
CA ALA A 7 10.77 -17.31 3.53
C ALA A 7 9.75 -18.46 3.63
N THR A 8 10.11 -19.53 4.35
CA THR A 8 9.24 -20.69 4.60
C THR A 8 8.93 -20.81 6.08
N ARG A 9 7.67 -21.07 6.43
CA ARG A 9 7.26 -21.20 7.83
C ARG A 9 7.64 -22.58 8.40
N CYS A 10 8.46 -22.60 9.46
CA CYS A 10 8.86 -23.83 10.16
C CYS A 10 8.94 -23.62 11.67
N GLY A 11 8.27 -24.46 12.46
CA GLY A 11 8.40 -24.46 13.93
C GLY A 11 8.08 -23.11 14.62
N GLY A 12 7.20 -22.30 14.03
CA GLY A 12 6.87 -20.96 14.53
C GLY A 12 7.80 -19.84 14.05
N TRP A 13 8.88 -20.17 13.36
CA TRP A 13 9.83 -19.25 12.74
C TRP A 13 9.64 -19.20 11.22
N TRP A 14 10.18 -18.15 10.61
CA TRP A 14 10.44 -18.08 9.18
C TRP A 14 11.89 -18.45 8.96
N VAL A 15 12.14 -19.50 8.19
CA VAL A 15 13.46 -19.83 7.67
C VAL A 15 13.60 -19.09 6.35
N VAL A 16 14.69 -18.36 6.18
CA VAL A 16 14.89 -17.47 5.04
C VAL A 16 16.18 -17.83 4.31
N GLU A 17 16.05 -18.06 3.02
CA GLU A 17 17.14 -18.33 2.09
C GLU A 17 17.20 -17.24 1.02
N VAL A 18 18.39 -16.91 0.55
CA VAL A 18 18.59 -15.94 -0.54
C VAL A 18 19.24 -16.63 -1.73
N PRO A 19 18.46 -17.13 -2.70
CA PRO A 19 19.02 -17.81 -3.87
C PRO A 19 19.99 -16.89 -4.62
N GLY A 20 21.19 -17.40 -4.92
CA GLY A 20 22.22 -16.66 -5.63
C GLY A 20 23.19 -15.86 -4.75
N VAL A 21 22.99 -15.85 -3.44
CA VAL A 21 23.99 -15.39 -2.46
C VAL A 21 24.37 -16.59 -1.60
N GLU A 22 25.57 -17.13 -1.80
CA GLU A 22 26.03 -18.30 -1.04
C GLU A 22 26.13 -17.95 0.45
N ALA A 23 25.83 -18.92 1.33
CA ALA A 23 25.92 -18.81 2.78
C ALA A 23 24.93 -17.84 3.49
N VAL A 24 24.01 -17.17 2.79
CA VAL A 24 22.95 -16.39 3.46
C VAL A 24 21.75 -17.29 3.82
N LEU A 25 21.77 -17.80 5.05
CA LEU A 25 20.65 -18.44 5.72
C LEU A 25 20.35 -17.68 7.01
N THR A 26 19.11 -17.19 7.16
CA THR A 26 18.69 -16.48 8.37
C THR A 26 17.31 -16.95 8.83
N GLN A 27 16.89 -16.52 10.01
CA GLN A 27 15.58 -16.85 10.55
C GLN A 27 14.96 -15.68 11.30
N ALA A 28 13.67 -15.47 11.10
CA ALA A 28 12.93 -14.38 11.73
C ALA A 28 11.66 -14.89 12.41
N ARG A 29 11.20 -14.22 13.46
CA ARG A 29 9.88 -14.53 14.05
C ARG A 29 8.75 -13.96 13.21
N ARG A 30 9.02 -12.88 12.47
CA ARG A 30 8.04 -12.13 11.71
C ARG A 30 8.61 -11.72 10.35
N LEU A 31 7.75 -11.68 9.33
CA LEU A 31 8.15 -11.34 7.95
C LEU A 31 8.69 -9.91 7.81
N ASP A 32 8.23 -8.96 8.64
CA ASP A 32 8.70 -7.57 8.64
C ASP A 32 10.19 -7.42 9.02
N GLN A 33 10.75 -8.41 9.69
CA GLN A 33 12.17 -8.42 10.09
C GLN A 33 13.08 -8.94 8.98
N VAL A 34 12.54 -9.68 8.01
CA VAL A 34 13.34 -10.43 7.04
C VAL A 34 14.19 -9.52 6.17
N SER A 35 13.63 -8.42 5.66
CA SER A 35 14.36 -7.52 4.76
C SER A 35 15.61 -6.93 5.40
N ALA A 36 15.52 -6.46 6.65
CA ALA A 36 16.67 -5.93 7.37
C ALA A 36 17.72 -7.02 7.65
N MET A 37 17.28 -8.20 8.11
CA MET A 37 18.17 -9.31 8.42
C MET A 37 18.89 -9.86 7.18
N VAL A 38 18.22 -9.86 6.03
CA VAL A 38 18.81 -10.26 4.74
C VAL A 38 19.81 -9.21 4.25
N ALA A 39 19.47 -7.93 4.33
CA ALA A 39 20.39 -6.87 3.94
C ALA A 39 21.69 -6.90 4.75
N ASP A 40 21.59 -7.08 6.07
CA ASP A 40 22.75 -7.23 6.96
C ASP A 40 23.58 -8.47 6.61
N ALA A 41 22.93 -9.60 6.32
CA ALA A 41 23.64 -10.84 5.95
C ALA A 41 24.34 -10.72 4.59
N VAL A 42 23.70 -10.09 3.59
CA VAL A 42 24.30 -9.80 2.29
C VAL A 42 25.48 -8.85 2.45
N HIS A 43 25.39 -7.85 3.32
CA HIS A 43 26.51 -6.97 3.62
C HIS A 43 27.73 -7.73 4.14
N VAL A 44 27.51 -8.65 5.07
CA VAL A 44 28.60 -9.46 5.65
C VAL A 44 29.25 -10.39 4.62
N VAL A 45 28.48 -10.94 3.69
CA VAL A 45 28.96 -11.95 2.73
C VAL A 45 29.54 -11.32 1.46
N GLU A 46 28.89 -10.29 0.93
CA GLU A 46 29.20 -9.70 -0.38
C GLU A 46 29.90 -8.33 -0.28
N ASP A 47 30.12 -7.82 0.93
CA ASP A 47 30.73 -6.50 1.21
C ASP A 47 29.99 -5.32 0.53
N VAL A 48 28.67 -5.48 0.32
CA VAL A 48 27.78 -4.43 -0.20
C VAL A 48 27.13 -3.70 0.97
N PRO A 49 27.08 -2.37 1.03
CA PRO A 49 26.37 -1.67 2.09
C PRO A 49 24.91 -2.13 2.21
N ALA A 50 24.43 -2.42 3.42
CA ALA A 50 23.08 -2.95 3.64
C ALA A 50 21.96 -2.03 3.09
N GLU A 51 22.17 -0.71 3.14
CA GLU A 51 21.25 0.30 2.59
C GLU A 51 21.13 0.25 1.06
N ASP A 52 22.14 -0.30 0.37
CA ASP A 52 22.14 -0.49 -1.07
C ASP A 52 21.53 -1.85 -1.47
N VAL A 53 21.08 -2.67 -0.51
CA VAL A 53 20.46 -3.97 -0.75
C VAL A 53 18.93 -3.84 -0.78
N GLU A 54 18.35 -3.99 -1.96
CA GLU A 54 16.90 -4.11 -2.14
C GLU A 54 16.47 -5.57 -1.98
N VAL A 55 15.67 -5.86 -0.94
CA VAL A 55 15.17 -7.22 -0.67
C VAL A 55 13.73 -7.37 -1.11
N VAL A 56 13.48 -8.28 -2.03
CA VAL A 56 12.14 -8.74 -2.40
C VAL A 56 11.81 -9.97 -1.58
N LEU A 57 10.73 -9.90 -0.80
CA LEU A 57 10.28 -11.02 0.01
C LEU A 57 9.35 -11.93 -0.80
N ASP A 58 9.76 -13.19 -0.94
CA ASP A 58 8.94 -14.28 -1.46
C ASP A 58 8.64 -15.21 -0.29
N TYR A 59 7.36 -15.49 0.00
CA TYR A 59 6.99 -16.26 1.18
C TYR A 59 6.01 -17.38 0.83
N GLU A 60 6.29 -18.55 1.35
CA GLU A 60 5.43 -19.72 1.22
C GLU A 60 4.65 -19.92 2.51
N ILE A 61 3.35 -19.66 2.42
CA ILE A 61 2.37 -20.19 3.37
C ILE A 61 1.79 -21.43 2.70
N GLY A 62 1.90 -22.60 3.33
CA GLY A 62 1.41 -23.88 2.79
C GLY A 62 -0.13 -23.96 2.57
N ASP A 63 -0.80 -22.82 2.59
CA ASP A 63 -2.20 -22.60 2.30
C ASP A 63 -2.32 -21.62 1.12
N SER A 64 -2.36 -22.18 -0.09
CA SER A 64 -2.47 -21.39 -1.33
C SER A 64 -3.79 -20.65 -1.46
N ALA A 65 -4.88 -21.17 -0.87
CA ALA A 65 -6.19 -20.53 -0.89
C ALA A 65 -6.16 -19.25 -0.03
N ALA A 66 -5.61 -19.33 1.19
CA ALA A 66 -5.43 -18.15 2.03
C ALA A 66 -4.54 -17.08 1.37
N LEU A 67 -3.51 -17.48 0.62
CA LEU A 67 -2.67 -16.53 -0.12
C LEU A 67 -3.46 -15.82 -1.23
N MET A 68 -4.30 -16.56 -1.98
CA MET A 68 -5.17 -15.98 -3.00
C MET A 68 -6.20 -15.03 -2.40
N GLU A 69 -6.82 -15.39 -1.27
CA GLU A 69 -7.75 -14.54 -0.55
C GLU A 69 -7.09 -13.24 -0.07
N ALA A 70 -5.88 -13.32 0.50
CA ALA A 70 -5.13 -12.15 0.93
C ALA A 70 -4.79 -11.22 -0.25
N ARG A 71 -4.38 -11.77 -1.40
CA ARG A 71 -4.14 -10.98 -2.62
C ARG A 71 -5.42 -10.33 -3.13
N ALA A 72 -6.53 -11.06 -3.15
CA ALA A 72 -7.82 -10.52 -3.57
C ALA A 72 -8.27 -9.38 -2.63
N ALA A 73 -8.15 -9.55 -1.31
CA ALA A 73 -8.45 -8.52 -0.33
C ALA A 73 -7.60 -7.26 -0.54
N HIS A 74 -6.30 -7.42 -0.79
CA HIS A 74 -5.41 -6.31 -1.10
C HIS A 74 -5.86 -5.53 -2.34
N LEU A 75 -6.16 -6.23 -3.44
CA LEU A 75 -6.65 -5.60 -4.67
C LEU A 75 -7.97 -4.84 -4.45
N GLN A 76 -8.88 -5.38 -3.64
CA GLN A 76 -10.12 -4.68 -3.30
C GLN A 76 -9.86 -3.40 -2.50
N VAL A 77 -8.90 -3.41 -1.57
CA VAL A 77 -8.50 -2.21 -0.82
C VAL A 77 -7.92 -1.14 -1.76
N GLU A 78 -7.03 -1.52 -2.67
CA GLU A 78 -6.46 -0.60 -3.66
C GLU A 78 -7.54 0.00 -4.56
N SER A 79 -8.45 -0.83 -5.09
CA SER A 79 -9.57 -0.39 -5.91
C SER A 79 -10.49 0.57 -5.16
N ALA A 80 -10.79 0.27 -3.89
CA ALA A 80 -11.61 1.14 -3.05
C ALA A 80 -10.93 2.49 -2.77
N ALA A 81 -9.62 2.50 -2.50
CA ALA A 81 -8.86 3.73 -2.33
C ALA A 81 -8.89 4.60 -3.60
N HIS A 82 -8.68 3.99 -4.77
CA HIS A 82 -8.74 4.68 -6.06
C HIS A 82 -10.14 5.24 -6.37
N ALA A 83 -11.19 4.44 -6.13
CA ALA A 83 -12.57 4.87 -6.31
C ALA A 83 -12.91 6.04 -5.39
N GLN A 84 -12.46 6.01 -4.13
CA GLN A 84 -12.66 7.08 -3.16
C GLN A 84 -11.97 8.38 -3.59
N GLU A 85 -10.75 8.29 -4.13
CA GLU A 85 -10.04 9.45 -4.66
C GLU A 85 -10.76 10.06 -5.88
N CYS A 86 -11.16 9.22 -6.83
CA CYS A 86 -11.93 9.63 -8.00
C CYS A 86 -13.25 10.30 -7.61
N ALA A 87 -14.00 9.71 -6.67
CA ALA A 87 -15.24 10.27 -6.15
C ALA A 87 -14.98 11.64 -5.49
N ALA A 88 -13.96 11.75 -4.65
CA ALA A 88 -13.61 13.02 -4.00
C ALA A 88 -13.26 14.12 -5.00
N ARG A 89 -12.52 13.78 -6.06
CA ARG A 89 -12.20 14.71 -7.17
C ARG A 89 -13.45 15.14 -7.92
N ALA A 90 -14.31 14.18 -8.29
CA ALA A 90 -15.56 14.45 -9.00
C ALA A 90 -16.51 15.34 -8.18
N SER A 91 -16.68 15.08 -6.89
CA SER A 91 -17.52 15.91 -6.01
C SER A 91 -17.00 17.34 -5.91
N ARG A 92 -15.68 17.54 -5.76
CA ARG A 92 -15.09 18.90 -5.76
C ARG A 92 -15.33 19.62 -7.08
N ALA A 93 -15.11 18.94 -8.20
CA ALA A 93 -15.34 19.51 -9.54
C ALA A 93 -16.81 19.90 -9.75
N ALA A 94 -17.75 19.05 -9.35
CA ALA A 94 -19.18 19.31 -9.43
C ALA A 94 -19.58 20.52 -8.58
N VAL A 95 -19.16 20.57 -7.31
CA VAL A 95 -19.41 21.72 -6.42
C VAL A 95 -18.85 23.01 -7.04
N ALA A 96 -17.59 22.99 -7.48
CA ALA A 96 -16.97 24.18 -8.08
C ALA A 96 -17.70 24.64 -9.36
N HIS A 97 -18.13 23.71 -10.20
CA HIS A 97 -18.90 24.04 -11.40
C HIS A 97 -20.25 24.68 -11.05
N LEU A 98 -21.01 24.08 -10.14
CA LEU A 98 -22.31 24.61 -9.72
C LEU A 98 -22.19 25.97 -9.01
N ARG A 99 -21.13 26.17 -8.20
CA ARG A 99 -20.83 27.47 -7.58
C ARG A 99 -20.53 28.55 -8.64
N ARG A 100 -19.77 28.23 -9.69
CA ARG A 100 -19.50 29.15 -10.81
C ARG A 100 -20.77 29.52 -11.58
N SER A 101 -21.75 28.63 -11.63
CA SER A 101 -23.08 28.89 -12.21
C SER A 101 -23.99 29.73 -11.31
N GLY A 102 -23.50 30.22 -10.16
CA GLY A 102 -24.23 31.11 -9.26
C GLY A 102 -25.12 30.42 -8.23
N LEU A 103 -25.14 29.08 -8.18
CA LEU A 103 -25.98 28.34 -7.24
C LEU A 103 -25.51 28.52 -5.79
N SER A 104 -26.47 28.61 -4.88
CA SER A 104 -26.17 28.68 -3.45
C SER A 104 -25.67 27.33 -2.92
N VAL A 105 -24.91 27.35 -1.82
CA VAL A 105 -24.45 26.14 -1.14
C VAL A 105 -25.61 25.21 -0.74
N ARG A 106 -26.78 25.79 -0.41
CA ARG A 106 -27.96 25.00 -0.02
C ARG A 106 -28.56 24.26 -1.22
N ASP A 107 -28.68 24.93 -2.36
CA ASP A 107 -29.23 24.31 -3.59
C ASP A 107 -28.31 23.22 -4.10
N ILE A 108 -26.99 23.45 -4.06
CA ILE A 108 -25.99 22.44 -4.41
C ILE A 108 -26.08 21.23 -3.47
N GLY A 109 -26.36 21.46 -2.18
CA GLY A 109 -26.59 20.40 -1.21
C GLY A 109 -27.79 19.52 -1.59
N VAL A 110 -28.89 20.13 -2.04
CA VAL A 110 -30.05 19.39 -2.53
C VAL A 110 -29.72 18.61 -3.82
N ILE A 111 -29.04 19.25 -4.78
CA ILE A 111 -28.71 18.63 -6.08
C ILE A 111 -27.77 17.43 -5.95
N LEU A 112 -26.76 17.54 -5.07
CA LEU A 112 -25.77 16.50 -4.86
C LEU A 112 -26.13 15.54 -3.72
N GLU A 113 -27.28 15.72 -3.09
CA GLU A 113 -27.71 14.97 -1.89
C GLU A 113 -26.67 15.03 -0.75
N LEU A 114 -26.08 16.22 -0.55
CA LEU A 114 -25.08 16.51 0.47
C LEU A 114 -25.58 17.57 1.44
N SER A 115 -25.06 17.53 2.68
CA SER A 115 -25.31 18.62 3.62
C SER A 115 -24.64 19.93 3.14
N PRO A 116 -25.23 21.11 3.42
CA PRO A 116 -24.61 22.39 3.10
C PRO A 116 -23.19 22.54 3.68
N GLN A 117 -22.94 21.95 4.85
CA GLN A 117 -21.61 21.91 5.48
C GLN A 117 -20.62 21.12 4.62
N ARG A 118 -21.02 19.97 4.07
CA ARG A 118 -20.17 19.16 3.21
C ARG A 118 -19.85 19.86 1.89
N VAL A 119 -20.84 20.52 1.28
CA VAL A 119 -20.62 21.37 0.10
C VAL A 119 -19.61 22.47 0.40
N SER A 120 -19.74 23.15 1.55
CA SER A 120 -18.82 24.21 1.97
C SER A 120 -17.39 23.71 2.25
N GLN A 121 -17.23 22.47 2.70
CA GLN A 121 -15.92 21.83 2.84
C GLN A 121 -15.30 21.53 1.47
N LEU A 122 -16.08 20.97 0.54
CA LEU A 122 -15.61 20.62 -0.80
C LEU A 122 -15.25 21.85 -1.64
N ASP A 123 -16.02 22.93 -1.50
CA ASP A 123 -15.75 24.23 -2.16
C ASP A 123 -14.38 24.77 -1.71
N ARG A 124 -14.15 24.88 -0.40
CA ARG A 124 -12.88 25.35 0.18
C ARG A 124 -11.69 24.46 -0.14
N ALA A 125 -11.90 23.14 -0.23
CA ALA A 125 -10.84 22.19 -0.59
C ALA A 125 -10.46 22.30 -2.07
N GLY A 126 -11.41 22.64 -2.95
CA GLY A 126 -11.15 22.87 -4.37
C GLY A 126 -10.43 24.19 -4.67
N THR A 127 -10.58 25.22 -3.83
CA THR A 127 -9.87 26.51 -3.98
C THR A 127 -8.39 26.45 -3.56
N ARG A 128 -7.98 25.42 -2.83
CA ARG A 128 -6.62 25.29 -2.25
C ARG A 128 -5.68 24.34 -3.02
N ALA A 129 -6.19 23.67 -4.04
CA ALA A 129 -5.43 22.77 -4.92
C ALA A 129 -5.12 23.47 -6.24
#